data_AF-A0A819S9Z3-F1
#
_entry.id   AF-A0A819S9Z3-F1
#
_cell.length_a   1.000
_cell.length_b   1.000
_cell.length_c   1.000
_cell.angle_alpha   90.00
_cell.angle_beta   90.00
_cell.angle_gamma   90.00
#
_symmetry.space_group_name_H-M   'P 1'
#
loop_
_entity.id
_entity.type
_entity.pdbx_description
1 polymer ?
#
loop_
_entity_poly.entity_id
_entity_poly.type
_entity_poly.pdbx_seq_one_letter_code
_entity_poly.pdbx_strand_id
1 'polypeptide(L)'
;MSSRHDLSLQQKVELIKDNNDGNGLSQRKLAEKYNISLGSVSNVLKRKPEYLNDYETNQNQNVKRKVMNVNAQNLDEDVYEWFVQQRSKNIIRKKFFLSKPFFLEETRKIIISLLKNKICTK
;
A
#
# COMPACT_ATOMS: atom_id res chain seq x y z
N MET A 1 -19.57 2.00 19.38
CA MET A 1 -18.61 2.00 18.25
C MET A 1 -18.20 0.56 18.00
N SER A 2 -18.62 -0.04 16.87
CA SER A 2 -18.17 -1.40 16.52
C SER A 2 -16.67 -1.33 16.18
N SER A 3 -15.84 -1.99 16.98
CA SER A 3 -14.42 -2.17 16.67
C SER A 3 -14.32 -2.88 15.32
N ARG A 4 -13.54 -2.33 14.38
CA ARG A 4 -13.33 -2.96 13.08
C ARG A 4 -12.56 -4.27 13.30
N HIS A 5 -13.26 -5.39 13.15
CA HIS A 5 -12.63 -6.70 13.16
C HIS A 5 -11.90 -6.93 11.84
N ASP A 6 -10.56 -6.84 11.86
CA ASP A 6 -9.71 -7.11 10.71
C ASP A 6 -9.21 -8.56 10.74
N LEU A 7 -9.41 -9.28 9.64
CA LEU A 7 -8.95 -10.66 9.49
C LEU A 7 -7.45 -10.73 9.17
N SER A 8 -6.79 -11.77 9.71
CA SER A 8 -5.42 -12.13 9.34
C SER A 8 -5.33 -12.61 7.88
N LEU A 9 -4.12 -12.64 7.31
CA LEU A 9 -3.91 -13.14 5.95
C LEU A 9 -4.35 -14.61 5.81
N GLN A 10 -4.04 -15.43 6.81
CA GLN A 10 -4.46 -16.83 6.86
C GLN A 10 -5.99 -16.96 6.87
N GLN A 11 -6.68 -16.19 7.72
CA GLN A 11 -8.15 -16.21 7.80
C GLN A 11 -8.81 -15.79 6.49
N LYS A 12 -8.22 -14.83 5.76
CA LYS A 12 -8.70 -14.43 4.43
C LYS A 12 -8.54 -15.55 3.41
N VAL A 13 -7.45 -16.30 3.44
CA VAL A 13 -7.23 -17.46 2.56
C VAL A 13 -8.20 -18.59 2.89
N GLU A 14 -8.45 -18.87 4.16
CA GLU A 14 -9.47 -19.83 4.60
C GLU A 14 -10.87 -19.42 4.12
N LEU A 15 -11.23 -18.14 4.25
CA LEU A 15 -12.50 -17.61 3.74
C LEU A 15 -12.64 -17.81 2.22
N ILE A 16 -11.55 -17.63 1.46
CA ILE A 16 -11.54 -17.86 0.01
C ILE A 16 -11.74 -19.35 -0.32
N LYS A 17 -11.12 -20.26 0.47
CA LYS A 17 -11.29 -21.71 0.30
C LYS A 17 -12.73 -22.14 0.58
N ASP A 18 -13.30 -21.71 1.71
CA ASP A 18 -14.68 -21.96 2.11
C ASP A 18 -15.73 -21.49 1.07
N ASN A 19 -15.40 -20.46 0.30
CA ASN A 19 -16.24 -19.96 -0.78
C ASN A 19 -16.11 -20.77 -2.08
N ASN A 20 -14.99 -21.44 -2.32
CA ASN A 20 -14.73 -22.18 -3.56
C ASN A 20 -15.07 -23.68 -3.48
N ASP A 21 -15.16 -24.25 -2.28
CA ASP A 21 -15.47 -25.67 -2.10
C ASP A 21 -16.92 -25.98 -2.52
N GLY A 22 -17.10 -26.54 -3.73
CA GLY A 22 -18.22 -27.37 -4.27
C GLY A 22 -19.68 -26.91 -4.11
N ASN A 23 -20.04 -26.36 -2.95
CA ASN A 23 -21.31 -25.80 -2.53
C ASN A 23 -21.06 -24.55 -1.66
N GLY A 24 -20.11 -23.70 -2.11
CA GLY A 24 -19.46 -22.64 -1.34
C GLY A 24 -20.39 -21.85 -0.42
N LEU A 25 -19.93 -21.56 0.79
CA LEU A 25 -20.72 -20.82 1.77
C LEU A 25 -21.17 -19.48 1.18
N SER A 26 -22.48 -19.22 1.24
CA SER A 26 -23.02 -17.89 0.89
C SER A 26 -22.30 -16.80 1.68
N GLN A 27 -22.11 -15.63 1.07
CA GLN A 27 -21.47 -14.48 1.72
C GLN A 27 -22.08 -14.13 3.09
N ARG A 28 -23.37 -14.42 3.29
CA ARG A 28 -24.04 -14.24 4.58
C ARG A 28 -23.55 -15.21 5.65
N LYS A 29 -23.39 -16.49 5.30
CA LYS A 29 -22.80 -17.50 6.18
C LYS A 29 -21.33 -17.23 6.46
N LEU A 30 -20.58 -16.72 5.49
CA LEU A 30 -19.19 -16.31 5.68
C LEU A 30 -19.08 -15.10 6.63
N ALA A 31 -19.96 -14.12 6.48
CA ALA A 31 -20.04 -12.96 7.37
C ALA A 31 -20.30 -13.38 8.82
N GLU A 32 -21.21 -14.33 9.03
CA GLU A 32 -21.51 -14.90 10.35
C GLU A 32 -20.32 -15.72 10.90
N LYS A 33 -19.75 -16.62 10.10
CA LYS A 33 -18.63 -17.49 10.50
C LYS A 33 -17.39 -16.70 10.93
N TYR A 34 -17.05 -15.65 10.20
CA TYR A 34 -15.87 -14.83 10.45
C TYR A 34 -16.19 -13.55 11.25
N ASN A 35 -17.43 -13.37 11.69
CA ASN A 35 -17.90 -12.19 12.42
C ASN A 35 -17.50 -10.85 11.76
N ILE A 36 -17.69 -10.76 10.44
CA ILE A 36 -17.38 -9.57 9.63
C ILE A 36 -18.61 -9.10 8.86
N SER A 37 -18.58 -7.85 8.41
CA SER A 37 -19.64 -7.32 7.54
C SER A 37 -19.66 -7.99 6.16
N LEU A 38 -20.83 -8.04 5.53
CA LEU A 38 -21.00 -8.51 4.14
C LEU A 38 -20.08 -7.75 3.16
N GLY A 39 -19.91 -6.44 3.36
CA GLY A 39 -19.00 -5.63 2.55
C GLY A 39 -17.55 -6.07 2.67
N SER A 40 -17.11 -6.45 3.87
CA SER A 40 -15.77 -7.02 4.11
C SER A 40 -15.58 -8.34 3.37
N VAL A 41 -16.57 -9.24 3.41
CA VAL A 41 -16.53 -10.52 2.66
C VAL A 41 -16.38 -10.24 1.16
N SER A 42 -17.22 -9.37 0.61
CA SER A 42 -17.16 -9.01 -0.82
C SER A 42 -15.79 -8.43 -1.21
N ASN A 43 -15.23 -7.55 -0.38
CA ASN A 43 -13.91 -6.97 -0.61
C ASN A 43 -12.78 -8.00 -0.56
N VAL A 44 -12.87 -8.99 0.33
CA VAL A 44 -11.89 -10.08 0.39
C VAL A 44 -11.96 -10.93 -0.88
N LEU A 45 -13.16 -11.31 -1.32
CA LEU A 45 -13.35 -12.14 -2.52
C LEU A 45 -12.89 -11.45 -3.81
N LYS A 46 -13.14 -10.14 -3.95
CA LYS A 46 -12.65 -9.35 -5.11
C LYS A 46 -11.13 -9.37 -5.24
N ARG A 47 -10.42 -9.43 -4.11
CA ARG A 47 -8.95 -9.42 -4.03
C ARG A 47 -8.37 -10.80 -3.78
N LYS A 48 -9.10 -11.88 -4.10
CA LYS A 48 -8.59 -13.24 -3.92
C LYS A 48 -7.19 -13.49 -4.50
N PRO A 49 -6.80 -12.99 -5.71
CA PRO A 49 -5.49 -13.31 -6.25
C PRO A 49 -4.36 -12.65 -5.46
N GLU A 50 -4.58 -11.44 -4.92
CA GLU A 50 -3.60 -10.73 -4.09
C GLU A 50 -3.29 -11.55 -2.83
N TYR A 51 -4.32 -11.99 -2.10
CA TYR A 51 -4.13 -12.72 -0.84
C TYR A 51 -3.52 -14.10 -1.01
N LEU A 52 -3.83 -14.81 -2.10
CA LEU A 52 -3.21 -16.10 -2.39
C LEU A 52 -1.72 -15.94 -2.70
N ASN A 53 -1.37 -14.97 -3.54
CA ASN A 53 0.03 -14.68 -3.86
C ASN A 53 0.81 -14.22 -2.62
N ASP A 54 0.24 -13.35 -1.79
CA ASP A 54 0.88 -12.87 -0.56
C ASP A 54 1.14 -14.03 0.43
N TYR A 55 0.22 -15.00 0.48
CA TYR A 55 0.35 -16.19 1.33
C TYR A 55 1.43 -17.15 0.81
N GLU A 56 1.47 -17.40 -0.50
CA GLU A 56 2.46 -18.28 -1.15
C GLU A 56 3.88 -17.70 -1.09
N THR A 57 4.03 -16.39 -1.29
CA THR A 57 5.33 -15.70 -1.27
C THR A 57 5.83 -15.38 0.15
N ASN A 58 5.06 -15.75 1.18
CA ASN A 58 5.34 -15.48 2.59
C ASN A 58 5.73 -14.01 2.83
N GLN A 59 4.99 -13.09 2.19
CA GLN A 59 5.26 -11.67 2.32
C GLN A 59 5.17 -11.25 3.79
N ASN A 60 6.05 -10.33 4.20
CA ASN A 60 6.06 -9.81 5.55
C ASN A 60 4.69 -9.19 5.87
N GLN A 61 4.03 -9.69 6.91
CA GLN A 61 2.69 -9.27 7.36
C GLN A 61 2.61 -7.77 7.70
N ASN A 62 3.75 -7.13 7.98
CA ASN A 62 3.85 -5.71 8.29
C ASN A 62 3.95 -4.82 7.05
N VAL A 63 3.99 -5.39 5.85
CA VAL A 63 3.99 -4.62 4.61
C VAL A 63 2.64 -3.91 4.49
N LYS A 64 2.68 -2.59 4.58
CA LYS A 64 1.50 -1.76 4.32
C LYS A 64 1.07 -1.97 2.88
N ARG A 65 -0.23 -2.11 2.66
CA ARG A 65 -0.83 -2.19 1.33
C ARG A 65 -0.30 -1.05 0.46
N LYS A 66 0.26 -1.37 -0.70
CA LYS A 66 0.62 -0.37 -1.71
C LYS A 66 -0.65 0.35 -2.13
N VAL A 67 -0.65 1.67 -2.02
CA VAL A 67 -1.74 2.48 -2.58
C VAL A 67 -1.58 2.43 -4.09
N MET A 68 -2.53 1.82 -4.79
CA MET A 68 -2.58 1.83 -6.25
C MET A 68 -3.06 3.20 -6.74
N ASN A 69 -2.26 4.23 -6.49
CA ASN A 69 -2.44 5.53 -7.12
C ASN A 69 -1.27 5.71 -8.08
N VAL A 70 -1.56 5.63 -9.39
CA VAL A 70 -0.57 5.80 -10.46
C VAL A 70 0.18 7.12 -10.32
N ASN A 71 -0.51 8.19 -9.89
CA ASN A 71 0.13 9.48 -9.67
C ASN A 71 1.08 9.46 -8.47
N ALA A 72 0.83 8.62 -7.45
CA ALA A 72 1.73 8.47 -6.31
C ALA A 72 2.98 7.66 -6.68
N GLN A 73 2.85 6.65 -7.55
CA GLN A 73 3.98 5.84 -8.02
C GLN A 73 4.98 6.67 -8.83
N ASN A 74 4.49 7.55 -9.71
CA ASN A 74 5.36 8.44 -10.49
C ASN A 74 6.11 9.44 -9.59
N LEU A 75 5.48 9.91 -8.51
CA LEU A 75 6.12 10.81 -7.55
C LEU A 75 7.24 10.11 -6.76
N ASP A 76 7.02 8.85 -6.36
CA ASP A 76 8.04 8.08 -5.64
C ASP A 76 9.30 7.88 -6.52
N GLU A 77 9.11 7.60 -7.81
CA GLU A 77 10.22 7.46 -8.78
C GLU A 77 10.96 8.79 -9.00
N ASP A 78 10.22 9.88 -9.27
CA ASP A 78 10.79 11.22 -9.46
C ASP A 78 11.61 11.67 -8.23
N VAL A 79 11.11 11.39 -7.01
CA VAL A 79 11.81 11.72 -5.75
C VAL A 79 13.04 10.83 -5.56
N TYR A 80 12.96 9.55 -5.94
CA TYR A 80 14.07 8.61 -5.86
C TYR A 80 15.21 9.00 -6.81
N GLU A 81 14.91 9.29 -8.08
CA GLU A 81 15.89 9.76 -9.06
C GLU A 81 16.57 11.04 -8.59
N TRP A 82 15.80 12.01 -8.09
CA TRP A 82 16.36 13.23 -7.51
C TRP A 82 17.30 12.93 -6.34
N PHE A 83 16.90 12.04 -5.43
CA PHE A 83 17.72 11.66 -4.27
C PHE A 83 19.05 11.04 -4.70
N VAL A 84 19.04 10.16 -5.70
CA VAL A 84 20.25 9.55 -6.28
C VAL A 84 21.17 10.63 -6.87
N GLN A 85 20.61 11.60 -7.61
CA GLN A 85 21.36 12.73 -8.17
C GLN A 85 21.95 13.66 -7.09
N GLN A 86 21.31 13.82 -5.94
CA GLN A 86 21.87 14.61 -4.83
C GLN A 86 22.95 13.85 -4.07
N ARG A 87 22.83 12.52 -3.95
CA ARG A 87 23.86 11.67 -3.33
C ARG A 87 25.16 11.68 -4.12
N SER A 88 25.09 11.67 -5.47
CA SER A 88 26.28 11.74 -6.33
C SER A 88 27.02 13.08 -6.22
N LYS A 89 26.31 14.15 -5.83
CA LYS A 89 26.88 15.49 -5.56
C LYS A 89 27.48 15.65 -4.15
N ASN A 90 27.47 14.60 -3.33
CA ASN A 90 28.11 14.56 -1.99
C ASN A 90 27.58 15.59 -0.96
N ILE A 91 26.42 16.21 -1.21
CA ILE A 91 25.78 17.20 -0.32
C ILE A 91 25.15 16.54 0.92
N ILE A 92 24.86 15.22 0.86
CA ILE A 92 24.10 14.46 1.86
C ILE A 92 24.97 13.44 2.61
N ARG A 93 26.17 13.78 3.08
CA ARG A 93 26.93 12.89 3.98
C ARG A 93 26.96 13.30 5.46
N LYS A 94 26.60 14.55 5.81
CA LYS A 94 26.79 15.04 7.19
C LYS A 94 25.53 15.23 8.05
N LYS A 95 24.31 15.12 7.52
CA LYS A 95 23.12 15.59 8.28
C LYS A 95 21.82 14.83 8.02
N PHE A 96 21.85 13.50 8.03
CA PHE A 96 20.61 12.71 7.89
C PHE A 96 20.40 11.72 9.05
N PHE A 97 20.42 12.27 10.27
CA PHE A 97 19.65 11.73 11.40
C PHE A 97 18.58 12.76 11.75
N LEU A 98 17.60 13.01 10.86
CA LEU A 98 16.57 14.02 11.15
C LEU A 98 15.18 13.54 10.74
N SER A 99 14.25 13.81 11.64
CA SER A 99 12.88 13.34 11.72
C SER A 99 12.01 13.69 10.50
N LYS A 100 10.92 12.90 10.34
CA LYS A 100 9.90 13.01 9.27
C LYS A 100 9.45 14.43 8.86
N PRO A 101 9.25 15.42 9.76
CA PRO A 101 8.77 16.74 9.32
C PRO A 101 9.78 17.55 8.49
N PHE A 102 11.09 17.33 8.66
CA PHE A 102 12.10 18.09 7.91
C PHE A 102 12.15 17.69 6.42
N PHE A 103 11.92 16.41 6.13
CA PHE A 103 11.88 15.91 4.76
C PHE A 103 10.73 16.51 3.95
N LEU A 104 9.57 16.74 4.58
CA LEU A 104 8.38 17.32 3.94
C LEU A 104 8.58 18.77 3.47
N GLU A 105 9.29 19.60 4.25
CA GLU A 105 9.53 21.01 3.90
C GLU A 105 10.51 21.14 2.73
N GLU A 106 11.61 20.39 2.76
CA GLU A 106 12.60 20.43 1.69
C GLU A 106 12.06 19.77 0.41
N THR A 107 11.37 18.63 0.51
CA THR A 107 10.71 18.02 -0.65
C THR A 107 9.63 18.92 -1.24
N ARG A 108 8.88 19.68 -0.44
CA ARG A 108 7.94 20.71 -0.95
C ARG A 108 8.64 21.78 -1.78
N LYS A 109 9.76 22.34 -1.30
CA LYS A 109 10.53 23.35 -2.05
C LYS A 109 11.05 22.79 -3.37
N ILE A 110 11.49 21.53 -3.37
CA ILE A 110 11.99 20.83 -4.54
C ILE A 110 10.86 20.53 -5.55
N ILE A 111 9.70 20.04 -5.09
CA ILE A 111 8.53 19.80 -5.93
C ILE A 111 8.08 21.12 -6.59
N ILE A 112 8.06 22.22 -5.85
CA ILE A 112 7.74 23.56 -6.39
C ILE A 112 8.77 23.98 -7.46
N SER A 113 10.06 23.71 -7.25
CA SER A 113 11.12 24.01 -8.22
C SER A 113 10.99 23.15 -9.50
N LEU A 114 10.71 21.85 -9.37
CA LEU A 114 10.54 20.94 -10.50
C LEU A 114 9.28 21.27 -11.33
N LEU A 115 8.19 21.64 -10.66
CA LEU A 115 6.96 22.09 -11.33
C LEU A 115 7.17 23.39 -12.11
N LYS A 116 7.95 24.35 -11.57
CA LYS A 116 8.29 25.59 -12.29
C LYS A 116 9.13 25.34 -13.53
N ASN A 117 10.08 24.40 -13.48
CA ASN A 117 10.93 24.06 -14.62
C ASN A 117 10.17 23.31 -15.72
N LYS A 118 9.19 22.44 -15.39
CA LYS A 118 8.33 21.77 -16.38
C LYS A 118 7.38 22.74 -17.12
N ILE A 119 7.03 23.89 -16.54
CA ILE A 119 6.17 24.90 -17.18
C ILE A 119 6.95 25.80 -18.15
N CYS A 120 8.27 25.97 -17.97
CA CYS A 120 9.11 26.79 -18.85
C CYS A 120 9.64 26.08 -20.10
N THR A 121 9.37 24.77 -20.26
CA THR A 121 9.72 24.01 -21.48
C THR A 121 8.50 23.80 -22.38
N LYS A 122 7.82 24.89 -22.73
CA LYS A 122 6.81 24.94 -23.80
C LYS A 122 7.02 26.17 -24.65
#